data_AF-F4WEZ9-F1
#
_entry.id   AF-F4WEZ9-F1
#
_cell.length_a   1.000
_cell.length_b   1.000
_cell.length_c   1.000
_cell.angle_alpha   90.00
_cell.angle_beta   90.00
_cell.angle_gamma   90.00
#
_symmetry.space_group_name_H-M   'P 1'
#
loop_
_entity.id
_entity.type
_entity.pdbx_description
1 polymer ?
#
loop_
_entity_poly.entity_id
_entity_poly.type
_entity_poly.pdbx_seq_one_letter_code
_entity_poly.pdbx_strand_id
1 'polypeptide(L)'
;MSKFVPDKVFLRGVLLHYFNMNKSAAEAHRILVDVYSEHALAEQTCRKWFARFKAGDFDLDDKERPGQPEKFEDNDLQALLNENSCQTLKELSTSLEVDFSTIGKRLKSLGMIQKEGHWVPYELKPRDIERRFLTCELLLQRQKRKGFLHRIVTGDEKWIHYDNPKRR
;
A
#
# COMPACT_ATOMS: atom_id res chain seq x y z
N MET A 1 -3.37 -35.15 -26.11
CA MET A 1 -2.46 -33.99 -26.29
C MET A 1 -3.23 -32.75 -25.90
N SER A 2 -2.75 -31.96 -24.95
CA SER A 2 -3.36 -30.67 -24.61
C SER A 2 -3.31 -29.76 -25.82
N LYS A 3 -4.47 -29.26 -26.29
CA LYS A 3 -4.53 -28.25 -27.35
C LYS A 3 -4.04 -26.92 -26.77
N PHE A 4 -3.04 -26.32 -27.40
CA PHE A 4 -2.59 -24.98 -27.04
C PHE A 4 -3.72 -23.98 -27.32
N VAL A 5 -4.07 -23.16 -26.33
CA VAL A 5 -5.06 -22.09 -26.46
C VAL A 5 -4.29 -20.77 -26.39
N PRO A 6 -4.24 -20.00 -27.48
CA PRO A 6 -3.48 -18.76 -27.51
C PRO A 6 -4.16 -17.69 -26.64
N ASP A 7 -3.39 -16.99 -25.82
CA ASP A 7 -3.89 -15.84 -25.09
C ASP A 7 -3.86 -14.56 -25.96
N LYS A 8 -4.47 -13.50 -25.43
CA LYS A 8 -4.60 -12.21 -26.12
C LYS A 8 -3.24 -11.56 -26.41
N VAL A 9 -2.28 -11.69 -25.51
CA VAL A 9 -0.96 -11.05 -25.61
C VAL A 9 -0.11 -11.77 -26.65
N PHE A 10 -0.15 -13.10 -26.66
CA PHE A 10 0.44 -13.97 -27.65
C PHE A 10 -0.05 -13.63 -29.06
N LEU A 11 -1.38 -13.52 -29.26
CA LEU A 11 -1.95 -13.18 -30.57
C LEU A 11 -1.51 -11.78 -31.05
N ARG A 12 -1.32 -10.82 -30.13
CA ARG A 12 -0.76 -9.50 -30.46
C ARG A 12 0.71 -9.57 -30.82
N GLY A 13 1.49 -10.41 -30.15
CA GLY A 13 2.88 -10.70 -30.51
C GLY A 13 3.00 -11.31 -31.90
N VAL A 14 2.09 -12.23 -32.26
CA VAL A 14 2.00 -12.79 -33.62
C VAL A 14 1.63 -11.71 -34.65
N LEU A 15 0.71 -10.79 -34.33
CA LEU A 15 0.42 -9.64 -35.18
C LEU A 15 1.64 -8.74 -35.39
N LEU A 16 2.42 -8.48 -34.34
CA LEU A 16 3.66 -7.71 -34.42
C LEU A 16 4.70 -8.42 -35.31
N HIS A 17 4.83 -9.73 -35.20
CA HIS A 17 5.68 -10.52 -36.09
C HIS A 17 5.27 -10.35 -37.56
N TYR A 18 3.98 -10.48 -37.88
CA TYR A 18 3.49 -10.28 -39.25
C TYR A 18 3.63 -8.84 -39.74
N PHE A 19 3.50 -7.86 -38.86
CA PHE A 19 3.79 -6.47 -39.16
C PHE A 19 5.27 -6.29 -39.57
N ASN A 20 6.20 -6.88 -38.83
CA ASN A 20 7.64 -6.83 -39.15
C ASN A 20 7.98 -7.57 -40.44
N MET A 21 7.18 -8.56 -40.85
CA MET A 21 7.29 -9.23 -42.15
C MET A 21 6.66 -8.41 -43.31
N ASN A 22 6.25 -7.16 -43.08
CA ASN A 22 5.57 -6.30 -44.06
C ASN A 22 4.27 -6.88 -44.62
N LYS A 23 3.59 -7.76 -43.87
CA LYS A 23 2.25 -8.23 -44.25
C LYS A 23 1.20 -7.14 -43.97
N SER A 24 0.06 -7.22 -44.65
CA SER A 24 -1.09 -6.38 -44.32
C SER A 24 -1.88 -6.95 -43.13
N ALA A 25 -2.65 -6.10 -42.45
CA ALA A 25 -3.52 -6.53 -41.35
C ALA A 25 -4.55 -7.60 -41.79
N ALA A 26 -5.04 -7.53 -43.03
CA ALA A 26 -5.98 -8.50 -43.59
C ALA A 26 -5.32 -9.86 -43.84
N GLU A 27 -4.07 -9.88 -44.34
CA GLU A 27 -3.30 -11.11 -44.51
C GLU A 27 -2.99 -11.75 -43.16
N ALA A 28 -2.55 -10.96 -42.18
CA ALA A 28 -2.29 -11.44 -40.83
C ALA A 28 -3.57 -12.03 -40.20
N HIS A 29 -4.73 -11.40 -40.39
CA HIS A 29 -6.00 -11.92 -39.91
C HIS A 29 -6.36 -13.26 -40.56
N ARG A 30 -6.23 -13.41 -41.89
CA ARG A 30 -6.49 -14.68 -42.58
C ARG A 30 -5.62 -15.82 -42.05
N ILE A 31 -4.32 -15.55 -41.85
CA ILE A 31 -3.39 -16.55 -41.31
C ILE A 31 -3.75 -16.89 -39.85
N LEU A 32 -4.13 -15.90 -39.05
CA LEU A 32 -4.57 -16.15 -37.67
C LEU A 32 -5.84 -17.03 -37.60
N VAL A 33 -6.81 -16.79 -38.49
CA VAL A 33 -8.04 -17.60 -38.57
C VAL A 33 -7.72 -19.02 -39.04
N ASP A 34 -6.81 -19.19 -39.99
CA ASP A 34 -6.38 -20.51 -40.46
C ASP A 34 -5.68 -21.34 -39.36
N VAL A 35 -4.78 -20.70 -38.61
CA VAL A 35 -3.98 -21.39 -37.57
C VAL A 35 -4.73 -21.58 -36.25
N TYR A 36 -5.46 -20.56 -35.81
CA TYR A 36 -6.06 -20.53 -34.46
C TYR A 36 -7.59 -20.59 -34.45
N SER A 37 -8.23 -20.56 -35.64
CA SER A 37 -9.67 -20.72 -35.83
C SER A 37 -10.50 -19.86 -34.87
N GLU A 38 -11.28 -20.47 -33.98
CA GLU A 38 -12.17 -19.80 -33.01
C GLU A 38 -11.45 -18.84 -32.05
N HIS A 39 -10.14 -19.02 -31.83
CA HIS A 39 -9.36 -18.17 -30.93
C HIS A 39 -8.71 -16.97 -31.65
N ALA A 40 -8.92 -16.81 -32.96
CA ALA A 40 -8.34 -15.71 -33.71
C ALA A 40 -8.94 -14.35 -33.34
N LEU A 41 -8.11 -13.30 -33.41
CA LEU A 41 -8.58 -11.93 -33.22
C LEU A 41 -9.47 -11.50 -34.39
N ALA A 42 -10.55 -10.77 -34.08
CA ALA A 42 -11.39 -10.14 -35.09
C ALA A 42 -10.56 -9.21 -36.01
N GLU A 43 -10.95 -9.11 -37.29
CA GLU A 43 -10.22 -8.32 -38.29
C GLU A 43 -10.06 -6.85 -37.87
N GLN A 44 -11.11 -6.27 -37.28
CA GLN A 44 -11.08 -4.89 -36.80
C GLN A 44 -10.03 -4.69 -35.69
N THR A 45 -9.85 -5.68 -34.82
CA THR A 45 -8.81 -5.69 -33.78
C THR A 45 -7.43 -5.75 -34.42
N CYS A 46 -7.23 -6.62 -35.41
CA CYS A 46 -5.97 -6.70 -36.17
C CYS A 46 -5.61 -5.35 -36.81
N ARG A 47 -6.58 -4.68 -37.47
CA ARG A 47 -6.37 -3.35 -38.06
C ARG A 47 -6.01 -2.29 -37.03
N LYS A 48 -6.66 -2.28 -35.86
CA LYS A 48 -6.34 -1.35 -34.75
C LYS A 48 -4.91 -1.56 -34.24
N TRP A 49 -4.48 -2.81 -34.07
CA TRP A 49 -3.11 -3.14 -33.66
C TRP A 49 -2.08 -2.73 -34.70
N PHE A 50 -2.34 -2.99 -35.98
CA PHE A 50 -1.48 -2.54 -37.07
C PHE A 50 -1.37 -1.01 -37.13
N ALA A 51 -2.45 -0.28 -36.85
CA ALA A 51 -2.39 1.19 -36.74
C ALA A 51 -1.51 1.63 -35.56
N ARG A 52 -1.59 0.93 -34.41
CA ARG A 52 -0.75 1.16 -33.22
C ARG A 52 0.74 0.93 -33.54
N PHE A 53 1.07 -0.17 -34.22
CA PHE A 53 2.43 -0.48 -34.65
C PHE A 53 2.98 0.54 -35.66
N LYS A 54 2.15 1.02 -36.61
CA LYS A 54 2.52 2.10 -37.53
C LYS A 54 2.81 3.42 -36.81
N ALA A 55 2.15 3.66 -35.68
CA ALA A 55 2.42 4.82 -34.83
C ALA A 55 3.66 4.64 -33.93
N GLY A 56 4.39 3.52 -34.05
CA GLY A 56 5.61 3.22 -33.29
C GLY A 56 5.37 2.66 -31.88
N ASP A 57 4.13 2.31 -31.53
CA ASP A 57 3.77 1.76 -30.23
C ASP A 57 3.68 0.22 -30.33
N PHE A 58 4.73 -0.45 -29.84
CA PHE A 58 4.90 -1.91 -29.90
C PHE A 58 4.55 -2.64 -28.60
N ASP A 59 4.01 -1.92 -27.61
CA ASP A 59 3.58 -2.51 -26.35
C ASP A 59 2.32 -3.38 -26.56
N LEU A 60 2.43 -4.66 -26.19
CA LEU A 60 1.41 -5.68 -26.41
C LEU A 60 0.35 -5.70 -25.30
N ASP A 61 0.59 -5.02 -24.19
CA ASP A 61 -0.33 -4.97 -23.08
C ASP A 61 -1.48 -3.99 -23.33
N ASP A 62 -2.57 -4.20 -22.59
CA ASP A 62 -3.63 -3.20 -22.52
C ASP A 62 -3.08 -1.99 -21.74
N LYS A 63 -3.22 -0.79 -22.31
CA LYS A 63 -2.96 0.44 -21.56
C LYS A 63 -3.82 0.49 -20.31
N GLU A 64 -3.31 1.15 -19.28
CA GLU A 64 -4.10 1.45 -18.09
C GLU A 64 -5.45 2.05 -18.51
N ARG A 65 -6.51 1.38 -18.08
CA ARG A 65 -7.86 1.86 -18.33
C ARG A 65 -8.14 2.91 -17.27
N PRO A 66 -8.73 4.06 -17.64
CA PRO A 66 -9.23 4.98 -16.63
C PRO A 66 -10.20 4.22 -15.74
N GLY A 67 -9.81 4.05 -14.48
CA GLY A 67 -10.61 3.36 -13.48
C GLY A 67 -11.82 4.20 -13.08
N GLN A 68 -12.56 3.70 -12.10
CA GLN A 68 -13.53 4.54 -11.39
C GLN A 68 -12.77 5.69 -10.71
N PRO A 69 -13.23 6.95 -10.83
CA PRO A 69 -12.62 8.05 -10.10
C PRO A 69 -12.62 7.77 -8.59
N GLU A 70 -11.53 8.13 -7.93
CA GLU A 70 -11.42 8.03 -6.47
C GLU A 70 -12.49 8.91 -5.81
N LYS A 71 -13.12 8.38 -4.75
CA LYS A 71 -14.24 9.07 -4.09
C LYS A 71 -13.79 10.21 -3.16
N PHE A 72 -12.55 10.18 -2.71
CA PHE A 72 -11.90 11.19 -1.87
C PHE A 72 -10.38 11.13 -2.12
N GLU A 73 -9.66 12.20 -1.80
CA GLU A 73 -8.20 12.24 -1.94
C GLU A 73 -7.49 11.66 -0.71
N ASP A 74 -6.34 11.02 -0.92
CA ASP A 74 -5.51 10.52 0.20
C ASP A 74 -5.10 11.61 1.19
N ASN A 75 -4.95 12.83 0.69
CA ASN A 75 -4.58 13.99 1.50
C ASN A 75 -5.64 14.28 2.57
N ASP A 76 -6.93 14.11 2.25
CA ASP A 76 -8.03 14.37 3.17
C ASP A 76 -8.03 13.35 4.31
N LEU A 77 -7.84 12.06 3.98
CA LEU A 77 -7.74 11.00 4.98
C LEU A 77 -6.49 11.17 5.85
N GLN A 78 -5.35 11.54 5.25
CA GLN A 78 -4.12 11.79 5.99
C GLN A 78 -4.25 12.99 6.92
N ALA A 79 -4.94 14.05 6.51
CA ALA A 79 -5.19 15.22 7.34
C ALA A 79 -6.00 14.88 8.60
N LEU A 80 -7.06 14.08 8.46
CA LEU A 80 -7.87 13.61 9.58
C LEU A 80 -7.05 12.78 10.58
N LEU A 81 -6.21 11.87 10.08
CA LEU A 81 -5.34 11.05 10.91
C LEU A 81 -4.22 11.84 11.60
N ASN A 82 -3.74 12.91 10.97
CA ASN A 82 -2.73 13.79 11.57
C ASN A 82 -3.32 14.62 12.72
N GLU A 83 -4.60 15.01 12.62
CA GLU A 83 -5.32 15.68 13.70
C GLU A 83 -5.62 14.72 14.85
N ASN A 84 -6.15 13.54 14.55
CA ASN A 84 -6.41 12.51 15.54
C ASN A 84 -6.17 11.10 14.99
N SER A 85 -5.01 10.53 15.32
CA SER A 85 -4.60 9.19 14.89
C SER A 85 -5.43 8.04 15.50
N CYS A 86 -6.25 8.30 16.51
CA CYS A 86 -7.03 7.30 17.23
C CYS A 86 -8.50 7.20 16.74
N GLN A 87 -8.84 7.85 15.62
CA GLN A 87 -10.20 7.81 15.08
C GLN A 87 -10.61 6.41 14.64
N THR A 88 -11.90 6.12 14.80
CA THR A 88 -12.49 4.87 14.30
C THR A 88 -12.81 4.96 12.81
N LEU A 89 -12.88 3.81 12.13
CA LEU A 89 -13.31 3.76 10.72
C LEU A 89 -14.69 4.39 10.50
N LYS A 90 -15.57 4.36 11.51
CA LYS A 90 -16.92 4.94 11.44
C LYS A 90 -16.90 6.47 11.49
N GLU A 91 -16.04 7.04 12.33
CA GLU A 91 -15.83 8.49 12.39
C GLU A 91 -15.27 9.00 11.06
N LEU A 92 -14.20 8.34 10.57
CA LEU A 92 -13.61 8.65 9.26
C LEU A 92 -14.64 8.54 8.11
N SER A 93 -15.49 7.50 8.16
CA SER A 93 -16.57 7.28 7.19
C SER A 93 -17.59 8.40 7.18
N THR A 94 -17.90 8.93 8.35
CA THR A 94 -18.84 10.05 8.50
C THR A 94 -18.21 11.35 8.01
N SER A 95 -16.93 11.59 8.32
CA SER A 95 -16.20 12.80 7.91
C SER A 95 -15.97 12.88 6.40
N LEU A 96 -15.70 11.74 5.75
CA LEU A 96 -15.39 11.67 4.31
C LEU A 96 -16.61 11.27 3.45
N GLU A 97 -17.78 11.09 4.06
CA GLU A 97 -19.02 10.65 3.40
C GLU A 97 -18.87 9.39 2.51
N VAL A 98 -18.00 8.47 2.93
CA VAL A 98 -17.72 7.21 2.24
C VAL A 98 -17.95 6.01 3.14
N ASP A 99 -18.26 4.87 2.53
CA ASP A 99 -18.44 3.62 3.24
C ASP A 99 -17.16 3.18 3.99
N PHE A 100 -17.32 2.64 5.20
CA PHE A 100 -16.23 2.20 6.07
C PHE A 100 -15.31 1.16 5.41
N SER A 101 -15.83 0.31 4.53
CA SER A 101 -15.01 -0.67 3.80
C SER A 101 -14.07 -0.01 2.80
N THR A 102 -14.46 1.15 2.25
CA THR A 102 -13.63 1.94 1.33
C THR A 102 -12.44 2.53 2.08
N ILE A 103 -12.67 3.09 3.27
CA ILE A 103 -11.61 3.61 4.12
C ILE A 103 -10.67 2.51 4.57
N GLY A 104 -11.19 1.37 5.04
CA GLY A 104 -10.37 0.23 5.45
C GLY A 104 -9.46 -0.27 4.33
N LYS A 105 -9.98 -0.38 3.10
CA LYS A 105 -9.17 -0.73 1.91
C LYS A 105 -8.11 0.33 1.62
N ARG A 106 -8.45 1.61 1.75
CA ARG A 106 -7.52 2.71 1.46
C ARG A 106 -6.39 2.83 2.48
N LEU A 107 -6.71 2.70 3.77
CA LEU A 107 -5.69 2.62 4.83
C LEU A 107 -4.71 1.47 4.57
N LYS A 108 -5.23 0.32 4.13
CA LYS A 108 -4.38 -0.83 3.77
C LYS A 108 -3.50 -0.56 2.55
N SER A 109 -4.02 0.11 1.51
CA SER A 109 -3.18 0.48 0.35
C SER A 109 -2.11 1.51 0.70
N LEU A 110 -2.38 2.38 1.69
CA LEU A 110 -1.39 3.32 2.25
C LEU A 110 -0.39 2.63 3.22
N GLY A 111 -0.54 1.33 3.48
CA GLY A 111 0.34 0.59 4.39
C GLY A 111 0.12 0.91 5.87
N MET A 112 -1.01 1.54 6.22
CA MET A 112 -1.33 1.87 7.61
C MET A 112 -1.88 0.67 8.36
N ILE A 113 -1.50 0.56 9.64
CA ILE A 113 -1.95 -0.49 10.55
C ILE A 113 -2.40 0.12 11.88
N GLN A 114 -3.43 -0.48 12.47
CA GLN A 114 -3.87 -0.10 13.81
C GLN A 114 -2.88 -0.64 14.84
N LYS A 115 -2.45 0.22 15.75
CA LYS A 115 -1.64 -0.15 16.92
C LYS A 115 -2.32 0.38 18.17
N GLU A 116 -2.25 -0.39 19.24
CA GLU A 116 -2.72 0.06 20.54
C GLU A 116 -1.77 1.13 21.11
N GLY A 117 -2.33 2.07 21.87
CA GLY A 117 -1.55 3.09 22.55
C GLY A 117 -0.69 2.51 23.67
N HIS A 118 0.36 3.24 24.04
CA HIS A 118 1.19 2.86 25.18
C HIS A 118 0.59 3.40 26.49
N TRP A 119 0.60 2.56 27.54
CA TRP A 119 0.27 3.00 28.89
C TRP A 119 1.38 3.92 29.42
N VAL A 120 1.02 5.17 29.72
CA VAL A 120 1.91 6.14 30.35
C VAL A 120 1.52 6.26 31.83
N PRO A 121 2.47 6.12 32.79
CA PRO A 121 2.14 6.07 34.22
C PRO A 121 1.43 7.30 34.77
N TYR A 122 1.74 8.49 34.25
CA TYR A 122 1.21 9.76 34.75
C TYR A 122 1.01 10.76 33.62
N GLU A 123 -0.04 11.58 33.74
CA GLU A 123 -0.21 12.80 32.97
C GLU A 123 0.65 13.91 33.59
N LEU A 124 1.75 14.26 32.94
CA LEU A 124 2.72 15.22 33.46
C LEU A 124 2.25 16.67 33.21
N LYS A 125 2.38 17.52 34.22
CA LYS A 125 2.17 18.97 34.07
C LYS A 125 3.38 19.60 33.36
N PRO A 126 3.21 20.75 32.67
CA PRO A 126 4.32 21.43 31.98
C PRO A 126 5.56 21.64 32.86
N ARG A 127 5.36 22.02 34.14
CA ARG A 127 6.43 22.19 35.12
C ARG A 127 7.21 20.89 35.38
N ASP A 128 6.53 19.75 35.45
CA ASP A 128 7.16 18.45 35.69
C ASP A 128 7.93 17.98 34.45
N ILE A 129 7.42 18.28 33.25
CA ILE A 129 8.11 18.03 31.97
C ILE A 129 9.42 18.82 31.95
N GLU A 130 9.38 20.12 32.22
CA GLU A 130 10.56 20.99 32.23
C GLU A 130 11.58 20.52 33.27
N ARG A 131 11.15 20.24 34.50
CA ARG A 131 12.03 19.73 35.56
C ARG A 131 12.70 18.42 35.15
N ARG A 132 11.96 17.49 34.55
CA ARG A 132 12.51 16.21 34.06
C ARG A 132 13.51 16.43 32.93
N PHE A 133 13.18 17.28 31.97
CA PHE A 133 14.07 17.62 30.85
C PHE A 133 15.41 18.20 31.36
N LEU A 134 15.36 19.25 32.19
CA LEU A 134 16.55 19.90 32.74
C LEU A 134 17.41 18.94 33.58
N THR A 135 16.77 18.09 34.39
CA THR A 135 17.49 17.08 35.19
C THR A 135 18.20 16.07 34.28
N CYS A 136 17.51 15.54 33.27
CA CYS A 136 18.10 14.62 32.30
C CYS A 136 19.25 15.25 31.52
N GLU A 137 19.08 16.50 31.08
CA GLU A 137 20.13 17.23 30.37
C GLU A 137 21.38 17.41 31.24
N LEU A 138 21.22 17.85 32.49
CA LEU A 138 22.33 18.01 33.44
C LEU A 138 23.07 16.69 33.69
N LEU A 139 22.34 15.60 33.92
CA LEU A 139 22.91 14.27 34.15
C LEU A 139 23.63 13.76 32.90
N LEU A 140 23.08 13.98 31.70
CA LEU A 140 23.70 13.61 30.43
C LEU A 140 25.01 14.38 30.21
N GLN A 141 25.03 15.69 30.46
CA GLN A 141 26.23 16.52 30.36
C GLN A 141 27.31 16.05 31.34
N ARG A 142 26.93 15.74 32.58
CA ARG A 142 27.84 15.16 33.58
C ARG A 142 28.43 13.84 33.09
N GLN A 143 27.60 12.93 32.56
CA GLN A 143 28.03 11.64 32.06
C GLN A 143 29.02 11.77 30.89
N LYS A 144 28.78 12.71 29.96
CA LYS A 144 29.69 12.98 28.83
C LYS A 144 31.05 13.50 29.29
N ARG A 145 31.08 14.35 30.33
CA ARG A 145 32.34 14.89 30.88
C ARG A 145 33.15 13.84 31.62
N LYS A 146 32.50 13.05 32.47
CA LYS A 146 33.13 11.95 33.19
C LYS A 146 32.09 10.90 33.55
N GLY A 147 32.28 9.69 33.03
CA GLY A 147 31.39 8.57 33.30
C GLY A 147 31.25 8.33 34.80
N PHE A 148 30.02 8.42 35.33
CA PHE A 148 29.75 8.29 36.77
C PHE A 148 28.80 7.15 37.11
N LEU A 149 28.24 6.46 36.12
CA LEU A 149 27.30 5.34 36.31
C LEU A 149 27.88 4.22 37.19
N HIS A 150 29.19 3.94 37.10
CA HIS A 150 29.87 2.93 37.92
C HIS A 150 29.86 3.22 39.43
N ARG A 151 29.40 4.41 39.85
CA ARG A 151 29.31 4.82 41.26
C ARG A 151 27.87 4.89 41.77
N ILE A 152 26.89 4.63 40.91
CA ILE A 152 25.48 4.74 41.28
C ILE A 152 25.04 3.45 41.98
N VAL A 153 24.36 3.61 43.11
CA VAL A 153 23.59 2.57 43.78
C VAL A 153 22.15 3.06 43.84
N THR A 154 21.19 2.23 43.39
CA THR A 154 19.75 2.56 43.36
C THR A 154 18.95 1.54 44.17
N GLY A 155 17.81 1.96 44.71
CA GLY A 155 16.83 1.08 45.34
C GLY A 155 15.42 1.59 45.07
N ASP A 156 14.46 0.67 44.99
CA ASP A 156 13.03 0.94 44.88
C ASP A 156 12.25 -0.22 45.52
N GLU A 157 10.99 0.02 45.89
CA GLU A 157 10.12 -0.96 46.53
C GLU A 157 9.07 -1.47 45.55
N LYS A 158 8.82 -2.78 45.53
CA LYS A 158 7.80 -3.39 44.66
C LYS A 158 6.92 -4.35 45.45
N TRP A 159 5.61 -4.21 45.31
CA TRP A 159 4.63 -5.15 45.86
C TRP A 159 4.72 -6.52 45.18
N ILE A 160 4.69 -7.59 45.99
CA ILE A 160 4.60 -8.98 45.54
C ILE A 160 3.27 -9.53 46.07
N HIS A 161 2.31 -9.74 45.16
CA HIS A 161 1.02 -10.29 45.51
C HIS A 161 1.12 -11.81 45.71
N TYR A 162 0.46 -12.33 46.75
CA TYR A 162 0.32 -13.75 47.01
C TYR A 162 -0.98 -14.27 46.38
N ASP A 163 -0.89 -15.26 45.49
CA ASP A 163 -2.06 -15.93 44.90
C ASP A 163 -2.27 -17.31 45.56
N ASN A 164 -3.47 -17.55 46.11
CA ASN A 164 -3.82 -18.82 46.75
C ASN A 164 -4.92 -19.54 45.96
N PRO A 165 -4.55 -20.47 45.05
CA PRO A 165 -5.51 -21.15 44.18
C PRO A 165 -6.48 -22.09 44.93
N LYS A 166 -6.28 -22.36 46.23
CA LYS A 166 -7.14 -23.26 47.03
C LYS A 166 -8.31 -22.57 47.73
N ARG A 167 -8.43 -21.23 47.64
CA ARG A 167 -9.59 -20.47 48.13
C ARG A 167 -10.36 -19.90 46.94
N ARG A 168 -11.13 -20.76 46.27
CA ARG A 168 -12.21 -20.38 45.34
C ARG A 168 -13.46 -21.13 45.73
#